data_AF-A0A2X2KJV9-F1
#
_entry.id   AF-A0A2X2KJV9-F1
#
_cell.length_a   1.000
_cell.length_b   1.000
_cell.length_c   1.000
_cell.angle_alpha   90.00
_cell.angle_beta   90.00
_cell.angle_gamma   90.00
#
_symmetry.space_group_name_H-M   'P 1'
#
loop_
_entity.id
_entity.type
_entity.pdbx_description
1 polymer ?
#
loop_
_entity_poly.entity_id
_entity_poly.type
_entity_poly.pdbx_seq_one_letter_code
_entity_poly.pdbx_strand_id
1 'polypeptide(L)'
;MDEIGFMITNITKNGMIQFTNLGGVANDIWQGQRLVIKNRNGDKIIGVVSNIPKHFRTGSEGAPEIKDLTLDIGAQNEDEVRERGIDIGDTIVPHTPFTQLSEHRYSAKAWDNRYGCVLAIEILELLKDIELDVDLYVGANVQEEVGLRGAKASAEMIDPDVAFVVDCSPANDVKGNQPLSGELGKGTLIRIKDGTMILKPAFRDYLLKLVEAHDIEHQYYMSPGEQMVEKFIKLILVFQLQLLVYVHDIFIVQTQYLI
;
A
#
# COMPACT_ATOMS: atom_id res chain seq x y z
N MET A 1 6.51 8.53 1.29
CA MET A 1 6.30 7.09 1.38
C MET A 1 5.71 6.59 0.08
N ASP A 2 6.17 5.42 -0.32
CA ASP A 2 5.81 4.65 -1.51
C ASP A 2 4.38 4.09 -1.45
N GLU A 3 4.00 3.47 -2.57
CA GLU A 3 2.73 2.83 -2.89
C GLU A 3 2.91 2.06 -4.21
N ILE A 4 2.05 1.08 -4.51
CA ILE A 4 1.93 0.53 -5.87
C ILE A 4 1.77 1.62 -6.93
N GLY A 5 2.44 1.44 -8.06
CA GLY A 5 2.38 2.37 -9.18
C GLY A 5 3.16 1.85 -10.39
N PHE A 6 3.68 2.78 -11.18
CA PHE A 6 4.41 2.48 -12.41
C PHE A 6 5.59 3.42 -12.62
N MET A 7 6.51 3.01 -13.50
CA MET A 7 7.63 3.80 -13.98
C MET A 7 7.59 3.86 -15.50
N ILE A 8 7.82 5.04 -16.08
CA ILE A 8 7.89 5.21 -17.54
C ILE A 8 9.12 4.47 -18.08
N THR A 9 8.91 3.58 -19.04
CA THR A 9 9.97 2.79 -19.69
C THR A 9 10.30 3.30 -21.09
N ASN A 10 9.33 3.91 -21.79
CA ASN A 10 9.50 4.47 -23.12
C ASN A 10 8.42 5.52 -23.41
N ILE A 11 8.73 6.48 -24.30
CA ILE A 11 7.76 7.42 -24.87
C ILE A 11 7.73 7.15 -26.38
N THR A 12 6.55 6.97 -26.96
CA THR A 12 6.45 6.69 -28.40
C THR A 12 6.48 7.96 -29.22
N LYS A 13 6.88 7.82 -30.50
CA LYS A 13 6.88 8.93 -31.49
C LYS A 13 5.52 9.60 -31.70
N ASN A 14 4.43 8.99 -31.24
CA ASN A 14 3.07 9.50 -31.30
C ASN A 14 2.51 9.86 -29.90
N GLY A 15 3.36 10.18 -28.93
CA GLY A 15 2.98 10.76 -27.64
C GLY A 15 2.46 9.78 -26.59
N MET A 16 2.45 8.47 -26.86
CA MET A 16 1.98 7.46 -25.91
C MET A 16 3.09 7.12 -24.93
N ILE A 17 2.74 6.95 -23.65
CA ILE A 17 3.69 6.61 -22.58
C ILE A 17 3.58 5.12 -22.29
N GLN A 18 4.67 4.38 -22.43
CA GLN A 18 4.80 2.97 -22.01
C GLN A 18 5.43 2.89 -20.63
N PHE A 19 5.01 1.91 -19.83
CA PHE A 19 5.39 1.82 -18.43
C PHE A 19 5.52 0.38 -17.93
N THR A 20 6.21 0.20 -16.81
CA THR A 20 6.30 -1.06 -16.05
C THR A 20 5.79 -0.84 -14.63
N ASN A 21 5.30 -1.88 -13.96
CA ASN A 21 4.84 -1.78 -12.58
C ASN A 21 5.98 -1.55 -11.57
N LEU A 22 5.65 -0.84 -10.51
CA LEU A 22 6.37 -0.76 -9.24
C LEU A 22 5.44 -1.33 -8.18
N GLY A 23 5.87 -2.40 -7.50
CA GLY A 23 5.02 -3.11 -6.55
C GLY A 23 4.09 -4.16 -7.18
N GLY A 24 3.29 -4.79 -6.32
CA GLY A 24 2.39 -5.89 -6.68
C GLY A 24 1.06 -5.40 -7.24
N VAL A 25 0.94 -5.29 -8.56
CA VAL A 25 -0.30 -4.92 -9.25
C VAL A 25 -0.91 -6.09 -10.02
N ALA A 26 -2.23 -6.24 -10.00
CA ALA A 26 -2.94 -7.10 -10.94
C ALA A 26 -2.94 -6.50 -12.35
N ASN A 27 -2.93 -7.33 -13.39
CA ASN A 27 -2.78 -6.87 -14.78
C ASN A 27 -4.07 -6.30 -15.41
N ASP A 28 -5.23 -6.80 -14.98
CA ASP A 28 -6.52 -6.68 -15.65
C ASP A 28 -7.29 -5.39 -15.33
N ILE A 29 -7.16 -4.89 -14.10
CA ILE A 29 -7.93 -3.75 -13.55
C ILE A 29 -7.65 -2.38 -14.20
N TRP A 30 -6.54 -2.22 -14.92
CA TRP A 30 -6.01 -0.91 -15.33
C TRP A 30 -6.63 -0.31 -16.58
N GLN A 31 -7.31 -1.09 -17.42
CA GLN A 31 -7.84 -0.62 -18.71
C GLN A 31 -8.89 0.48 -18.50
N GLY A 32 -8.70 1.65 -19.13
CA GLY A 32 -9.58 2.81 -18.99
C GLY A 32 -9.45 3.55 -17.66
N GLN A 33 -8.58 3.12 -16.74
CA GLN A 33 -8.31 3.84 -15.50
C GLN A 33 -7.61 5.17 -15.78
N ARG A 34 -7.75 6.11 -14.85
CA ARG A 34 -6.95 7.34 -14.84
C ARG A 34 -5.71 7.13 -13.99
N LEU A 35 -4.55 7.46 -14.54
CA LEU A 35 -3.29 7.54 -13.80
C LEU A 35 -2.83 9.00 -13.79
N VAL A 36 -1.91 9.32 -12.88
CA VAL A 36 -1.33 10.66 -12.75
C VAL A 36 0.19 10.58 -12.65
N ILE A 37 0.87 11.33 -13.52
CA ILE A 37 2.30 11.60 -13.46
C ILE A 37 2.49 12.90 -12.68
N LYS A 38 3.49 12.95 -11.78
CA LYS A 38 4.01 14.23 -11.27
C LYS A 38 5.23 14.60 -12.12
N ASN A 39 5.12 15.66 -12.93
CA ASN A 39 6.23 16.07 -13.80
C ASN A 39 7.39 16.69 -12.98
N ARG A 40 8.51 16.97 -13.67
CA ARG A 40 9.71 17.59 -13.08
C ARG A 40 9.50 19.02 -12.57
N ASN A 41 8.46 19.72 -13.01
CA ASN A 41 8.07 21.05 -12.51
C ASN A 41 7.22 20.97 -11.22
N GLY A 42 6.60 19.82 -10.95
CA GLY A 42 5.71 19.57 -9.82
C GLY A 42 4.23 19.38 -10.18
N ASP A 43 3.86 19.56 -11.45
CA ASP A 43 2.48 19.55 -11.95
C ASP A 43 1.82 18.16 -11.94
N LYS A 44 0.50 18.20 -11.73
CA LYS A 44 -0.53 17.15 -11.81
C LYS A 44 -0.93 16.68 -13.21
N ILE A 45 -0.16 15.89 -13.96
CA ILE A 45 -0.58 15.48 -15.33
C ILE A 45 -1.38 14.16 -15.29
N ILE A 46 -2.68 14.23 -15.56
CA ILE A 46 -3.59 13.07 -15.62
C ILE A 46 -3.59 12.50 -17.03
N GLY A 47 -3.51 11.18 -17.15
CA GLY A 47 -3.74 10.44 -18.39
C GLY A 47 -4.76 9.32 -18.24
N VAL A 48 -5.16 8.72 -19.35
CA VAL A 48 -6.06 7.55 -19.41
C VAL A 48 -5.31 6.33 -19.93
N VAL A 49 -5.46 5.19 -19.27
CA VAL A 49 -4.85 3.92 -19.71
C VAL A 49 -5.60 3.38 -20.92
N SER A 50 -4.91 3.40 -22.05
CA SER A 50 -5.28 2.74 -23.30
C SER A 50 -4.63 1.36 -23.39
N ASN A 51 -5.16 0.50 -24.26
CA ASN A 51 -4.55 -0.80 -24.58
C ASN A 51 -4.26 -0.88 -26.08
N ILE A 52 -3.32 -1.75 -26.47
CA ILE A 52 -3.20 -2.15 -27.86
C ILE A 52 -4.44 -3.01 -28.21
N PRO A 53 -5.21 -2.69 -29.27
CA PRO A 53 -6.42 -3.47 -29.61
C PRO A 53 -6.08 -4.92 -29.94
N LYS A 54 -6.97 -5.87 -29.60
CA LYS A 54 -6.69 -7.32 -29.70
C LYS A 54 -6.16 -7.77 -31.07
N HIS A 55 -6.67 -7.20 -32.18
CA HIS A 55 -6.24 -7.53 -33.54
C HIS A 55 -4.79 -7.12 -33.88
N PHE A 56 -4.16 -6.27 -33.06
CA PHE A 56 -2.75 -5.87 -33.18
C PHE A 56 -1.85 -6.50 -32.10
N ARG A 57 -2.39 -7.35 -31.21
CA ARG A 57 -1.59 -8.09 -30.22
C ARG A 57 -1.01 -9.35 -30.85
N THR A 58 0.32 -9.47 -30.86
CA THR A 58 1.01 -10.68 -31.34
C THR A 58 0.91 -11.80 -30.30
N GLY A 59 -0.09 -12.68 -30.43
CA GLY A 59 -0.07 -14.01 -29.82
C GLY A 59 -0.79 -14.21 -28.48
N SER A 60 -1.72 -13.33 -28.08
CA SER A 60 -2.55 -13.55 -26.89
C SER A 60 -4.00 -13.10 -27.07
N GLU A 61 -4.97 -13.99 -26.82
CA GLU A 61 -6.40 -13.68 -26.75
C GLU A 61 -6.84 -13.17 -25.37
N GLY A 62 -5.97 -13.28 -24.35
CA GLY A 62 -6.27 -13.05 -22.94
C GLY A 62 -6.50 -11.59 -22.53
N ALA A 63 -6.50 -11.36 -21.22
CA ALA A 63 -6.37 -10.01 -20.67
C ALA A 63 -4.99 -9.42 -21.06
N PRO A 64 -4.88 -8.09 -21.30
CA PRO A 64 -3.58 -7.47 -21.50
C PRO A 64 -2.73 -7.57 -20.24
N GLU A 65 -1.42 -7.71 -20.42
CA GLU A 65 -0.42 -7.48 -19.38
C GLU A 65 -0.04 -5.98 -19.34
N ILE A 66 0.64 -5.52 -18.27
CA ILE A 66 1.08 -4.11 -18.15
C ILE A 66 1.88 -3.64 -19.40
N LYS A 67 2.67 -4.52 -20.02
CA LYS A 67 3.44 -4.24 -21.25
C LYS A 67 2.59 -3.93 -22.49
N ASP A 68 1.32 -4.35 -22.49
CA ASP A 68 0.36 -4.16 -23.60
C ASP A 68 -0.49 -2.87 -23.40
N LEU A 69 -0.25 -2.14 -22.31
CA LEU A 69 -0.93 -0.91 -21.92
C LEU A 69 -0.07 0.32 -22.25
N THR A 70 -0.76 1.43 -22.48
CA THR A 70 -0.14 2.74 -22.71
C THR A 70 -0.93 3.82 -21.99
N LEU A 71 -0.26 4.82 -21.45
CA LEU A 71 -0.89 6.00 -20.86
C LEU A 71 -0.98 7.09 -21.93
N ASP A 72 -2.20 7.53 -22.22
CA ASP A 72 -2.48 8.67 -23.09
C ASP A 72 -2.66 9.93 -22.24
N ILE A 73 -1.88 10.98 -22.52
CA ILE A 73 -1.99 12.31 -21.89
C ILE A 73 -2.46 13.40 -22.88
N GLY A 74 -2.95 13.01 -24.07
CA GLY A 74 -3.30 13.92 -25.15
C GLY A 74 -2.08 14.67 -25.69
N ALA A 75 -1.01 13.95 -26.01
CA ALA A 75 0.19 14.49 -26.68
C ALA A 75 0.30 13.91 -28.10
N GLN A 76 0.69 14.71 -29.09
CA GLN A 76 0.72 14.25 -30.49
C GLN A 76 2.00 13.50 -30.86
N ASN A 77 3.08 13.71 -30.10
CA ASN A 77 4.44 13.25 -30.40
C ASN A 77 5.29 13.14 -29.12
N GLU A 78 6.51 12.61 -29.24
CA GLU A 78 7.44 12.46 -28.11
C GLU A 78 7.86 13.81 -27.50
N ASP A 79 8.11 14.83 -28.33
CA ASP A 79 8.59 16.13 -27.88
C ASP A 79 7.54 16.84 -26.99
N GLU A 80 6.26 16.80 -27.35
CA GLU A 80 5.15 17.31 -26.52
C GLU A 80 5.06 16.65 -25.13
N VAL A 81 5.52 15.40 -24.97
CA VAL A 81 5.59 14.74 -23.65
C VAL A 81 6.77 15.30 -22.86
N ARG A 82 7.92 15.49 -23.52
CA ARG A 82 9.15 16.02 -22.92
C ARG A 82 9.03 17.50 -22.53
N GLU A 83 8.36 18.32 -23.35
CA GLU A 83 8.03 19.72 -23.05
C GLU A 83 7.17 19.87 -21.79
N ARG A 84 6.29 18.89 -21.51
CA ARG A 84 5.51 18.81 -20.27
C ARG A 84 6.32 18.36 -19.06
N GLY A 85 7.65 18.19 -19.20
CA GLY A 85 8.55 17.82 -18.11
C GLY A 85 8.45 16.35 -17.69
N ILE A 86 8.08 15.46 -18.61
CA ILE A 86 7.95 14.01 -18.42
C ILE A 86 9.05 13.27 -19.20
N ASP A 87 9.61 12.22 -18.62
CA ASP A 87 10.72 11.45 -19.20
C ASP A 87 10.72 9.98 -18.74
N ILE A 88 11.62 9.18 -19.31
CA ILE A 88 11.87 7.79 -18.88
C ILE A 88 12.41 7.79 -17.45
N GLY A 89 11.88 6.89 -16.61
CA GLY A 89 12.19 6.78 -15.18
C GLY A 89 11.28 7.60 -14.26
N ASP A 90 10.51 8.56 -14.78
CA ASP A 90 9.52 9.28 -13.97
C ASP A 90 8.37 8.33 -13.53
N THR A 91 7.77 8.60 -12.38
CA THR A 91 6.78 7.71 -11.75
C THR A 91 5.33 8.11 -12.03
N ILE A 92 4.48 7.09 -12.13
CA ILE A 92 3.04 7.19 -12.34
C ILE A 92 2.31 6.51 -11.19
N VAL A 93 1.25 7.12 -10.66
CA VAL A 93 0.39 6.51 -9.62
C VAL A 93 -1.09 6.54 -10.03
N PRO A 94 -1.96 5.72 -9.43
CA PRO A 94 -3.40 5.78 -9.69
C PRO A 94 -3.99 7.17 -9.41
N HIS A 95 -4.95 7.62 -10.22
CA HIS A 95 -5.71 8.84 -9.97
C HIS A 95 -7.03 8.51 -9.25
N THR A 96 -6.92 8.08 -7.99
CA THR A 96 -8.08 7.82 -7.12
C THR A 96 -8.25 8.98 -6.12
N PRO A 97 -9.25 9.87 -6.29
CA PRO A 97 -9.54 10.93 -5.33
C PRO A 97 -10.16 10.36 -4.05
N PHE A 98 -9.92 11.03 -2.92
CA PHE A 98 -10.59 10.69 -1.66
C PHE A 98 -12.11 10.93 -1.80
N THR A 99 -12.89 9.87 -1.55
CA THR A 99 -14.33 9.83 -1.80
C THR A 99 -15.02 9.13 -0.63
N GLN A 100 -15.94 9.81 0.05
CA GLN A 100 -16.83 9.15 1.02
C GLN A 100 -17.93 8.39 0.25
N LEU A 101 -18.02 7.08 0.46
CA LEU A 101 -18.99 6.18 -0.18
C LEU A 101 -20.25 6.02 0.67
N SER A 102 -20.11 6.04 1.99
CA SER A 102 -21.21 6.15 2.95
C SER A 102 -20.69 6.81 4.24
N GLU A 103 -21.59 7.07 5.20
CA GLU A 103 -21.28 7.62 6.53
C GLU A 103 -19.99 7.03 7.12
N HIS A 104 -19.86 5.69 7.09
CA HIS A 104 -18.74 4.94 7.63
C HIS A 104 -17.91 4.20 6.55
N ARG A 105 -17.85 4.67 5.30
CA ARG A 105 -17.05 4.03 4.23
C ARG A 105 -16.34 5.05 3.35
N TYR A 106 -15.03 4.92 3.18
CA TYR A 106 -14.20 5.85 2.41
C TYR A 106 -13.31 5.14 1.40
N SER A 107 -13.17 5.71 0.20
CA SER A 107 -12.31 5.21 -0.88
C SER A 107 -11.22 6.23 -1.23
N ALA A 108 -10.00 5.74 -1.43
CA ALA A 108 -8.82 6.49 -1.88
C ALA A 108 -7.72 5.51 -2.32
N LYS A 109 -6.70 6.00 -3.02
CA LYS A 109 -5.47 5.23 -3.25
C LYS A 109 -4.59 5.18 -2.01
N ALA A 110 -3.83 4.09 -1.87
CA ALA A 110 -2.70 3.98 -0.95
C ALA A 110 -3.01 4.37 0.52
N TRP A 111 -4.13 3.85 1.02
CA TRP A 111 -4.35 3.62 2.45
C TRP A 111 -3.19 2.81 3.02
N ASP A 112 -2.89 1.71 2.32
CA ASP A 112 -1.65 0.95 2.30
C ASP A 112 -0.51 1.80 1.70
N ASN A 113 0.48 2.24 2.47
CA ASN A 113 0.47 2.31 3.93
C ASN A 113 0.66 3.75 4.45
N ARG A 114 -0.05 4.71 3.85
CA ARG A 114 -0.15 6.07 4.41
C ARG A 114 -0.92 6.13 5.72
N TYR A 115 -1.78 5.15 6.01
CA TYR A 115 -2.50 5.07 7.28
C TYR A 115 -1.57 4.75 8.44
N GLY A 116 -0.66 3.79 8.30
CA GLY A 116 0.44 3.55 9.26
C GLY A 116 1.34 4.77 9.45
N CYS A 117 1.52 5.60 8.42
CA CYS A 117 2.27 6.86 8.53
C CYS A 117 1.54 7.93 9.37
N VAL A 118 0.20 7.97 9.37
CA VAL A 118 -0.56 8.84 10.28
C VAL A 118 -0.42 8.34 11.71
N LEU A 119 -0.61 7.03 11.93
CA LEU A 119 -0.50 6.41 13.24
C LEU A 119 0.89 6.58 13.88
N ALA A 120 1.96 6.64 13.06
CA ALA A 120 3.31 6.99 13.51
C ALA A 120 3.40 8.43 14.06
N ILE A 121 2.72 9.38 13.43
CA ILE A 121 2.69 10.79 13.86
C ILE A 121 1.84 10.92 15.12
N GLU A 122 0.64 10.33 15.16
CA GLU A 122 -0.23 10.32 16.34
C GLU A 122 0.49 9.75 17.57
N ILE A 123 1.21 8.63 17.43
CA ILE A 123 1.98 8.02 18.52
C ILE A 123 3.13 8.93 18.99
N LEU A 124 3.82 9.63 18.07
CA LEU A 124 4.82 10.64 18.47
C LEU A 124 4.18 11.85 19.17
N GLU A 125 3.03 12.34 18.71
CA GLU A 125 2.36 13.50 19.29
C GLU A 125 1.74 13.23 20.67
N LEU A 126 1.31 11.98 20.92
CA LEU A 126 0.83 11.48 22.21
C LEU A 126 1.95 11.27 23.22
N LEU A 127 3.15 10.86 22.78
CA LEU A 127 4.27 10.51 23.66
C LEU A 127 5.32 11.63 23.84
N LYS A 128 5.25 12.73 23.07
CA LYS A 128 6.27 13.81 23.04
C LYS A 128 6.64 14.42 24.40
N ASP A 129 5.68 14.47 25.34
CA ASP A 129 5.82 15.08 26.67
C ASP A 129 5.94 14.01 27.78
N ILE A 130 6.15 12.74 27.41
CA ILE A 130 6.20 11.59 28.32
C ILE A 130 7.64 11.04 28.37
N GLU A 131 8.21 10.96 29.57
CA GLU A 131 9.47 10.26 29.81
C GLU A 131 9.24 8.74 29.74
N LEU A 132 10.03 8.03 28.95
CA LEU A 132 9.87 6.60 28.67
C LEU A 132 11.04 5.79 29.22
N ASP A 133 10.74 4.67 29.89
CA ASP A 133 11.74 3.68 30.33
C ASP A 133 12.36 2.86 29.17
N VAL A 134 12.17 3.27 27.91
CA VAL A 134 12.59 2.57 26.69
C VAL A 134 13.03 3.53 25.59
N ASP A 135 14.02 3.12 24.79
CA ASP A 135 14.43 3.84 23.58
C ASP A 135 13.38 3.70 22.47
N LEU A 136 12.46 4.67 22.40
CA LEU A 136 11.43 4.72 21.36
C LEU A 136 11.99 5.30 20.06
N TYR A 137 12.12 4.46 19.04
CA TYR A 137 12.27 4.91 17.66
C TYR A 137 10.93 4.74 16.92
N VAL A 138 10.63 5.70 16.04
CA VAL A 138 9.43 5.72 15.18
C VAL A 138 9.88 6.20 13.80
N GLY A 139 9.58 5.45 12.75
CA GLY A 139 9.98 5.81 11.40
C GLY A 139 9.28 4.97 10.32
N ALA A 140 8.83 5.65 9.26
CA ALA A 140 8.15 5.02 8.13
C ALA A 140 9.17 4.52 7.10
N ASN A 141 9.09 3.25 6.73
CA ASN A 141 10.04 2.60 5.82
C ASN A 141 9.75 2.84 4.34
N VAL A 142 10.80 2.75 3.51
CA VAL A 142 10.71 2.91 2.04
C VAL A 142 11.04 1.61 1.28
N GLN A 143 10.55 1.51 0.05
CA GLN A 143 10.74 0.34 -0.83
C GLN A 143 10.25 -0.95 -0.17
N GLU A 144 9.03 -0.91 0.37
CA GLU A 144 8.33 -2.07 0.91
C GLU A 144 7.88 -2.95 -0.27
N GLU A 145 7.05 -2.37 -1.13
CA GLU A 145 6.43 -2.91 -2.34
C GLU A 145 7.40 -3.60 -3.32
N VAL A 146 8.69 -3.25 -3.27
CA VAL A 146 9.74 -3.76 -4.18
C VAL A 146 10.79 -4.61 -3.45
N GLY A 147 10.40 -5.23 -2.33
CA GLY A 147 11.21 -6.20 -1.59
C GLY A 147 11.77 -5.67 -0.28
N LEU A 148 10.97 -4.92 0.49
CA LEU A 148 11.10 -4.79 1.95
C LEU A 148 12.41 -4.11 2.41
N ARG A 149 12.97 -3.25 1.55
CA ARG A 149 14.39 -2.88 1.57
C ARG A 149 14.74 -1.90 2.68
N GLY A 150 13.95 -0.83 2.84
CA GLY A 150 14.14 0.15 3.91
C GLY A 150 13.95 -0.49 5.29
N ALA A 151 12.93 -1.35 5.42
CA ALA A 151 12.65 -2.06 6.66
C ALA A 151 13.84 -2.91 7.11
N LYS A 152 14.44 -3.72 6.22
CA LYS A 152 15.65 -4.47 6.54
C LYS A 152 16.79 -3.56 7.01
N ALA A 153 17.03 -2.45 6.32
CA ALA A 153 18.05 -1.48 6.73
C ALA A 153 17.77 -0.86 8.11
N SER A 154 16.50 -0.59 8.45
CA SER A 154 16.11 -0.05 9.76
C SER A 154 16.31 -1.04 10.90
N ALA A 155 15.97 -2.33 10.69
CA ALA A 155 16.14 -3.38 11.69
C ALA A 155 17.62 -3.66 11.99
N GLU A 156 18.43 -3.81 10.94
CA GLU A 156 19.88 -4.08 11.05
C GLU A 156 20.67 -2.89 11.64
N MET A 157 20.17 -1.65 11.48
CA MET A 157 20.83 -0.44 11.98
C MET A 157 20.61 -0.20 13.48
N ILE A 158 19.45 -0.56 14.02
CA ILE A 158 19.00 -0.11 15.34
C ILE A 158 18.95 -1.26 16.38
N ASP A 159 19.01 -2.54 15.95
CA ASP A 159 18.98 -3.76 16.79
C ASP A 159 17.94 -3.75 17.94
N PRO A 160 16.63 -3.66 17.61
CA PRO A 160 15.46 -3.44 18.52
C PRO A 160 15.39 -4.31 19.85
N ASP A 161 14.65 -4.06 20.99
CA ASP A 161 14.15 -5.12 22.02
C ASP A 161 12.71 -5.08 22.77
N VAL A 162 11.46 -5.67 22.51
CA VAL A 162 10.55 -6.49 21.54
C VAL A 162 9.49 -5.76 20.55
N ALA A 163 9.44 -6.00 19.19
CA ALA A 163 8.90 -5.05 18.13
C ALA A 163 7.43 -5.04 17.65
N PHE A 164 7.03 -3.84 17.15
CA PHE A 164 5.71 -3.48 16.59
C PHE A 164 5.81 -2.89 15.18
N VAL A 165 4.69 -2.98 14.43
CA VAL A 165 4.61 -3.14 12.96
C VAL A 165 3.17 -2.69 12.55
N VAL A 166 2.94 -1.74 11.60
CA VAL A 166 1.59 -1.11 11.32
C VAL A 166 1.26 -0.87 9.81
N ASP A 167 0.16 -1.47 9.26
CA ASP A 167 -0.26 -1.67 7.82
C ASP A 167 -1.79 -1.65 7.62
N CYS A 168 -2.25 -1.63 6.37
CA CYS A 168 -3.50 -2.26 5.96
C CYS A 168 -3.40 -3.80 5.85
N SER A 169 -4.53 -4.50 5.71
CA SER A 169 -4.54 -5.88 5.23
C SER A 169 -5.88 -6.11 4.53
N PRO A 170 -5.94 -6.87 3.42
CA PRO A 170 -7.16 -6.98 2.65
C PRO A 170 -8.26 -7.64 3.49
N ALA A 171 -9.31 -6.87 3.75
CA ALA A 171 -10.57 -7.36 4.28
C ALA A 171 -11.30 -8.16 3.20
N ASN A 172 -12.01 -9.21 3.60
CA ASN A 172 -12.55 -10.23 2.71
C ASN A 172 -14.09 -10.26 2.73
N ASP A 173 -14.73 -9.16 3.15
CA ASP A 173 -16.19 -9.00 3.31
C ASP A 173 -17.00 -9.53 2.11
N VAL A 174 -16.45 -9.36 0.90
CA VAL A 174 -17.04 -9.81 -0.38
C VAL A 174 -17.32 -11.32 -0.43
N LYS A 175 -16.59 -12.12 0.36
CA LYS A 175 -16.76 -13.59 0.49
C LYS A 175 -17.45 -14.00 1.80
N GLY A 176 -18.05 -13.04 2.50
CA GLY A 176 -18.65 -13.21 3.82
C GLY A 176 -17.63 -13.46 4.94
N ASN A 177 -18.12 -13.76 6.14
CA ASN A 177 -17.28 -14.15 7.26
C ASN A 177 -16.48 -15.41 6.90
N GLN A 178 -15.15 -15.28 6.89
CA GLN A 178 -14.20 -16.36 6.61
C GLN A 178 -13.24 -16.47 7.80
N PRO A 179 -13.01 -17.66 8.38
CA PRO A 179 -12.11 -17.80 9.52
C PRO A 179 -10.70 -17.28 9.23
N LEU A 180 -10.16 -16.47 10.15
CA LEU A 180 -8.85 -15.80 10.04
C LEU A 180 -8.75 -14.77 8.88
N SER A 181 -9.88 -14.30 8.34
CA SER A 181 -9.97 -13.17 7.42
C SER A 181 -10.56 -11.96 8.13
N GLY A 182 -10.11 -10.76 7.75
CA GLY A 182 -10.60 -9.51 8.33
C GLY A 182 -11.92 -9.07 7.72
N GLU A 183 -12.85 -8.65 8.56
CA GLU A 183 -14.03 -7.85 8.19
C GLU A 183 -13.74 -6.36 8.41
N LEU A 184 -14.29 -5.48 7.56
CA LEU A 184 -14.12 -4.05 7.78
C LEU A 184 -14.85 -3.60 9.06
N GLY A 185 -14.10 -2.92 9.94
CA GLY A 185 -14.59 -2.31 11.19
C GLY A 185 -15.31 -3.28 12.12
N LYS A 186 -14.75 -4.48 12.26
CA LYS A 186 -14.90 -5.36 13.43
C LYS A 186 -13.69 -5.23 14.35
N GLY A 187 -13.20 -4.00 14.52
CA GLY A 187 -11.95 -3.72 15.20
C GLY A 187 -10.67 -4.15 14.49
N THR A 188 -9.56 -4.13 15.24
CA THR A 188 -8.19 -4.27 14.71
C THR A 188 -7.78 -5.70 14.35
N LEU A 189 -6.86 -5.85 13.40
CA LEU A 189 -6.37 -7.15 12.93
C LEU A 189 -5.10 -7.59 13.68
N ILE A 190 -5.23 -8.60 14.54
CA ILE A 190 -4.09 -9.30 15.16
C ILE A 190 -3.62 -10.40 14.20
N ARG A 191 -2.55 -10.12 13.44
CA ARG A 191 -1.97 -11.08 12.51
C ARG A 191 -1.24 -12.21 13.24
N ILE A 192 -1.66 -13.45 13.00
CA ILE A 192 -1.04 -14.66 13.57
C ILE A 192 0.04 -15.24 12.66
N LYS A 193 -0.11 -15.10 11.33
CA LYS A 193 0.84 -15.61 10.32
C LYS A 193 0.68 -14.86 8.99
N ASP A 194 1.79 -14.77 8.24
CA ASP A 194 1.81 -14.53 6.79
C ASP A 194 2.89 -15.40 6.11
N GLY A 195 3.34 -15.04 4.90
CA GLY A 195 4.42 -15.74 4.20
C GLY A 195 5.78 -15.74 4.92
N THR A 196 6.07 -14.73 5.76
CA THR A 196 7.38 -14.53 6.41
C THR A 196 7.34 -14.66 7.93
N MET A 197 6.20 -14.30 8.55
CA MET A 197 6.02 -14.22 10.00
C MET A 197 5.17 -15.37 10.54
N ILE A 198 5.52 -15.82 11.75
CA ILE A 198 4.62 -16.49 12.68
C ILE A 198 4.65 -15.72 14.00
N LEU A 199 3.50 -15.19 14.44
CA LEU A 199 3.39 -14.45 15.70
C LEU A 199 3.66 -15.39 16.87
N LYS A 200 4.57 -14.99 17.77
CA LYS A 200 4.97 -15.86 18.89
C LYS A 200 3.84 -15.91 19.94
N PRO A 201 3.44 -17.10 20.43
CA PRO A 201 2.28 -17.24 21.32
C PRO A 201 2.30 -16.33 22.55
N ALA A 202 3.44 -16.18 23.22
CA ALA A 202 3.57 -15.29 24.37
C ALA A 202 3.31 -13.81 24.05
N PHE A 203 3.63 -13.35 22.83
CA PHE A 203 3.38 -11.99 22.39
C PHE A 203 1.93 -11.81 21.90
N ARG A 204 1.37 -12.81 21.22
CA ARG A 204 -0.08 -12.90 20.97
C ARG A 204 -0.88 -12.78 22.27
N ASP A 205 -0.52 -13.54 23.30
CA ASP A 205 -1.23 -13.58 24.58
C ASP A 205 -1.02 -12.32 25.43
N TYR A 206 -0.01 -11.50 25.11
CA TYR A 206 0.16 -10.15 25.62
C TYR A 206 -0.75 -9.16 24.87
N LEU A 207 -0.75 -9.19 23.54
CA LEU A 207 -1.60 -8.33 22.70
C LEU A 207 -3.10 -8.54 22.98
N LEU A 208 -3.54 -9.80 23.13
CA LEU A 208 -4.93 -10.15 23.46
C LEU A 208 -5.36 -9.53 24.81
N LYS A 209 -4.54 -9.68 25.85
CA LYS A 209 -4.82 -9.07 27.16
C LYS A 209 -4.84 -7.54 27.09
N LEU A 210 -4.04 -6.94 26.23
CA LEU A 210 -4.02 -5.49 26.05
C LEU A 210 -5.32 -4.98 25.41
N VAL A 211 -5.79 -5.63 24.33
CA VAL A 211 -7.07 -5.25 23.71
C VAL A 211 -8.28 -5.55 24.61
N GLU A 212 -8.26 -6.67 25.35
CA GLU A 212 -9.26 -6.99 26.38
C GLU A 212 -9.28 -5.96 27.52
N ALA A 213 -8.13 -5.50 28.00
CA ALA A 213 -8.04 -4.53 29.10
C ALA A 213 -8.45 -3.10 28.72
N HIS A 214 -8.50 -2.78 27.42
CA HIS A 214 -8.87 -1.46 26.89
C HIS A 214 -10.19 -1.45 26.10
N ASP A 215 -10.96 -2.55 26.13
CA ASP A 215 -12.24 -2.74 25.41
C ASP A 215 -12.13 -2.48 23.89
N ILE A 216 -11.01 -2.91 23.30
CA ILE A 216 -10.70 -2.73 21.88
C ILE A 216 -11.22 -3.94 21.09
N GLU A 217 -12.18 -3.71 20.20
CA GLU A 217 -12.60 -4.73 19.22
C GLU A 217 -11.39 -5.23 18.42
N HIS A 218 -11.31 -6.54 18.20
CA HIS A 218 -10.20 -7.16 17.49
C HIS A 218 -10.62 -8.45 16.76
N GLN A 219 -9.80 -8.84 15.78
CA GLN A 219 -10.01 -10.00 14.92
C GLN A 219 -8.68 -10.73 14.73
N TYR A 220 -8.73 -12.04 14.54
CA TYR A 220 -7.56 -12.83 14.14
C TYR A 220 -7.38 -12.78 12.62
N TYR A 221 -6.15 -12.54 12.16
CA TYR A 221 -5.83 -12.49 10.73
C TYR A 221 -4.71 -13.47 10.34
N MET A 222 -4.83 -14.08 9.16
CA MET A 222 -3.76 -14.83 8.51
C MET A 222 -3.66 -14.43 7.04
N SER A 223 -2.52 -13.87 6.64
CA SER A 223 -2.32 -13.49 5.23
C SER A 223 -1.97 -14.72 4.38
N PRO A 224 -2.55 -14.86 3.17
CA PRO A 224 -2.07 -15.80 2.16
C PRO A 224 -0.83 -15.27 1.41
N GLY A 225 -0.47 -13.98 1.55
CA GLY A 225 0.63 -13.33 0.85
C GLY A 225 1.91 -13.17 1.68
N GLU A 226 2.98 -12.72 1.01
CA GLU A 226 4.23 -12.32 1.63
C GLU A 226 4.23 -10.80 1.93
N GLN A 227 4.39 -10.46 3.20
CA GLN A 227 4.73 -9.13 3.72
C GLN A 227 5.70 -9.40 4.89
N MET A 228 6.72 -8.56 5.15
CA MET A 228 7.77 -8.96 6.10
C MET A 228 7.40 -8.69 7.57
N VAL A 229 7.52 -9.75 8.39
CA VAL A 229 8.20 -9.69 9.70
C VAL A 229 9.00 -10.99 9.87
N GLU A 230 10.13 -11.10 9.16
CA GLU A 230 10.96 -12.31 9.20
C GLU A 230 11.81 -12.36 10.49
N LYS A 231 11.34 -13.13 11.48
CA LYS A 231 12.09 -13.59 12.67
C LYS A 231 12.71 -12.51 13.60
N PHE A 232 11.92 -11.56 14.09
CA PHE A 232 12.31 -10.76 15.26
C PHE A 232 11.43 -11.07 16.48
N ILE A 233 12.03 -11.63 17.55
CA ILE A 233 11.86 -10.94 18.84
C ILE A 233 12.79 -9.74 18.73
N LYS A 234 12.53 -8.76 19.59
CA LYS A 234 13.27 -7.53 19.80
C LYS A 234 12.60 -6.23 19.14
N LEU A 235 12.38 -5.07 19.85
CA LEU A 235 11.62 -3.74 19.79
C LEU A 235 12.31 -2.53 19.19
N ILE A 236 11.63 -2.06 18.16
CA ILE A 236 11.35 -0.65 17.90
C ILE A 236 9.85 -0.62 17.57
N LEU A 237 9.19 0.52 17.67
CA LEU A 237 7.94 0.75 16.94
C LEU A 237 8.31 1.04 15.47
N VAL A 238 8.72 -0.02 14.75
CA VAL A 238 9.14 0.11 13.36
C VAL A 238 7.87 0.27 12.56
N PHE A 239 7.65 1.41 11.90
CA PHE A 239 6.47 1.56 11.03
C PHE A 239 6.75 0.89 9.68
N GLN A 240 6.78 -0.43 9.78
CA GLN A 240 6.61 -1.46 8.78
C GLN A 240 5.36 -2.25 9.20
N LEU A 241 4.22 -1.89 8.65
CA LEU A 241 3.21 -2.82 8.17
C LEU A 241 2.73 -4.05 9.04
N GLN A 242 1.80 -3.88 10.04
CA GLN A 242 0.46 -4.52 10.22
C GLN A 242 -0.50 -3.97 11.34
N LEU A 243 -1.53 -3.17 11.01
CA LEU A 243 -2.63 -2.77 11.92
C LEU A 243 -3.79 -2.01 11.20
N LEU A 244 -4.90 -2.70 10.91
CA LEU A 244 -6.12 -2.09 10.34
C LEU A 244 -6.89 -1.35 11.45
N VAL A 245 -6.49 -0.11 11.75
CA VAL A 245 -7.06 0.64 12.89
C VAL A 245 -8.51 1.10 12.64
N TYR A 246 -9.40 0.63 13.51
CA TYR A 246 -10.70 1.23 13.80
C TYR A 246 -10.49 2.59 14.49
N VAL A 247 -10.78 3.68 13.78
CA VAL A 247 -11.17 4.95 14.41
C VAL A 247 -12.67 4.90 14.59
N HIS A 248 -13.20 5.39 15.72
CA HIS A 248 -14.63 5.37 16.02
C HIS A 248 -15.47 5.74 14.80
N ASP A 249 -16.31 4.79 14.38
CA ASP A 249 -17.27 4.92 13.28
C ASP A 249 -16.68 5.19 11.88
N ILE A 250 -15.40 4.86 11.63
CA ILE A 250 -14.74 4.98 10.32
C ILE A 250 -14.19 3.63 9.84
N PHE A 251 -14.61 3.22 8.64
CA PHE A 251 -14.17 1.99 7.99
C PHE A 251 -13.62 2.30 6.58
N ILE A 252 -12.53 1.65 6.19
CA ILE A 252 -11.74 2.01 5.01
C ILE A 252 -11.99 1.03 3.86
N VAL A 253 -12.42 1.52 2.70
CA VAL A 253 -12.56 0.73 1.46
C VAL A 253 -11.32 0.95 0.60
N GLN A 254 -10.38 0.01 0.67
CA GLN A 254 -9.17 0.03 -0.13
C GLN A 254 -9.48 -0.41 -1.57
N THR A 255 -9.41 0.51 -2.53
CA THR A 255 -9.47 0.19 -3.97
C THR A 255 -8.13 -0.39 -4.44
N GLN A 256 -7.75 -1.56 -3.93
CA GLN A 256 -6.78 -2.44 -4.58
C GLN A 256 -7.52 -3.48 -5.46
N TYR A 257 -8.62 -4.06 -4.96
CA TYR A 257 -9.39 -5.11 -5.67
C TYR A 257 -10.89 -4.88 -5.49
N LEU A 258 -11.55 -4.28 -6.49
CA LEU A 258 -12.97 -3.93 -6.43
C LEU A 258 -13.72 -4.19 -7.76
N ILE A 259 -13.77 -5.48 -8.12
CA ILE A 259 -14.85 -6.11 -8.93
C ILE A 259 -15.17 -7.45 -8.25
#